data_AF-A0A956JZL7-F1
#
_entry.id   AF-A0A956JZL7-F1
#
_cell.length_a   1.000
_cell.length_b   1.000
_cell.length_c   1.000
_cell.angle_alpha   90.00
_cell.angle_beta   90.00
_cell.angle_gamma   90.00
#
_symmetry.space_group_name_H-M   'P 1'
#
loop_
_entity.id
_entity.type
_entity.pdbx_description
1 polymer ?
#
loop_
_entity_poly.entity_id
_entity_poly.type
_entity_poly.pdbx_seq_one_letter_code
_entity_poly.pdbx_strand_id
1 'polypeptide(L)'
;MRFDEVTRARLRVGLMRRGLDLATLLAEILAGKDKQTELEALGLDARPGARPEELLRAALEQIEARRRLLDASDDQYGRCDVCGVDLELAALGELPWADRCQRHMFA
;
A
#
# COMPACT_ATOMS: atom_id res chain seq x y z
N MET A 1 -3.89 8.96 19.94
CA MET A 1 -2.90 9.12 18.85
C MET A 1 -1.80 8.07 19.02
N ARG A 2 -1.89 6.99 18.25
CA ARG A 2 -1.13 5.74 18.37
C ARG A 2 0.36 5.86 18.06
N PHE A 3 0.69 6.69 17.07
CA PHE A 3 2.06 6.90 16.60
C PHE A 3 2.48 8.34 16.88
N ASP A 4 3.71 8.53 17.36
CA ASP A 4 4.30 9.84 17.53
C ASP A 4 4.51 10.54 16.17
N GLU A 5 4.76 11.85 16.20
CA GLU A 5 4.88 12.68 14.99
C GLU A 5 6.05 12.24 14.08
N VAL A 6 7.18 11.85 14.65
CA VAL A 6 8.37 11.39 13.90
C VAL A 6 8.05 10.08 13.18
N THR A 7 7.41 9.15 13.88
CA THR A 7 6.94 7.88 13.30
C THR A 7 5.94 8.11 12.19
N ARG A 8 4.95 9.01 12.37
CA ARG A 8 4.00 9.37 11.31
C ARG A 8 4.67 9.97 10.09
N ALA A 9 5.65 10.86 10.28
CA ALA A 9 6.39 11.44 9.17
C ALA A 9 7.13 10.37 8.36
N ARG A 10 7.78 9.40 9.02
CA ARG A 10 8.45 8.27 8.35
C ARG A 10 7.48 7.39 7.57
N LEU A 11 6.36 7.02 8.18
CA LEU A 11 5.31 6.21 7.53
C LEU A 11 4.75 6.95 6.30
N ARG A 12 4.52 8.26 6.42
CA ARG A 12 4.05 9.10 5.30
C ARG A 12 5.05 9.10 4.14
N VAL A 13 6.34 9.24 4.43
CA VAL A 13 7.39 9.17 3.39
C VAL A 13 7.37 7.80 2.69
N GLY A 14 7.23 6.71 3.45
CA GLY A 14 7.13 5.37 2.88
C GLY A 14 5.91 5.18 1.97
N LEU A 15 4.73 5.67 2.37
CA LEU A 15 3.52 5.68 1.53
C LEU A 15 3.73 6.48 0.25
N MET A 16 4.33 7.68 0.34
CA MET A 16 4.56 8.54 -0.82
C MET A 16 5.56 7.94 -1.80
N ARG A 17 6.62 7.30 -1.30
CA ARG A 17 7.58 6.59 -2.14
C ARG A 17 6.92 5.44 -2.89
N ARG A 18 6.16 4.58 -2.19
CA ARG A 18 5.41 3.49 -2.83
C ARG A 18 4.40 4.03 -3.85
N GLY A 19 3.69 5.11 -3.53
CA GLY A 19 2.76 5.76 -4.45
C GLY A 19 3.45 6.26 -5.73
N LEU A 20 4.63 6.87 -5.61
CA LEU A 20 5.43 7.32 -6.76
C LEU A 20 5.88 6.14 -7.63
N ASP A 21 6.37 5.05 -7.03
CA ASP A 21 6.80 3.85 -7.74
C ASP A 21 5.63 3.26 -8.56
N LEU A 22 4.45 3.11 -7.95
CA LEU A 22 3.25 2.60 -8.60
C LEU A 22 2.75 3.53 -9.72
N ALA A 23 2.74 4.84 -9.49
CA ALA A 23 2.30 5.82 -10.47
C ALA A 23 3.23 5.88 -11.69
N THR A 24 4.54 5.76 -11.45
CA THR A 24 5.54 5.67 -12.52
C THR A 24 5.32 4.43 -13.36
N LEU A 25 5.14 3.27 -12.71
CA LEU A 25 4.91 2.00 -13.41
C LEU A 25 3.61 2.03 -14.23
N LEU A 26 2.55 2.63 -13.68
CA LEU A 26 1.28 2.81 -14.39
C LEU A 26 1.47 3.67 -15.64
N ALA A 27 2.21 4.79 -15.54
CA ALA A 27 2.48 5.65 -16.68
C ALA A 27 3.26 4.91 -17.78
N GLU A 28 4.21 4.04 -17.42
CA GLU A 28 4.96 3.23 -18.37
C GLU A 28 4.10 2.20 -19.10
N ILE A 29 3.20 1.51 -18.40
CA ILE A 29 2.26 0.55 -19.02
C ILE A 29 1.29 1.29 -19.94
N LEU A 30 0.76 2.44 -19.52
CA LEU A 30 -0.12 3.25 -20.37
C LEU A 30 0.57 3.77 -21.63
N ALA A 31 1.90 3.90 -21.60
CA ALA A 31 2.73 4.21 -22.78
C ALA A 31 3.03 2.98 -23.65
N GLY A 32 2.48 1.81 -23.34
CA GLY A 32 2.64 0.57 -24.08
C GLY A 32 3.93 -0.19 -23.77
N LYS A 33 4.63 0.12 -22.66
CA LYS A 33 5.80 -0.66 -22.25
C LYS A 33 5.37 -1.95 -21.55
N ASP A 34 6.05 -3.05 -21.87
CA ASP A 34 5.95 -4.28 -21.08
C ASP A 34 6.70 -4.11 -19.76
N LYS A 35 6.02 -4.42 -18.67
CA LYS A 35 6.43 -4.20 -17.28
C LYS A 35 6.08 -5.37 -16.36
N GLN A 36 5.92 -6.56 -16.94
CA GLN A 36 5.50 -7.75 -16.22
C GLN A 36 6.46 -8.11 -15.07
N THR A 37 7.77 -8.07 -15.31
CA THR A 37 8.79 -8.34 -14.27
C THR A 37 8.68 -7.38 -13.09
N GLU A 38 8.45 -6.09 -13.34
CA GLU A 38 8.28 -5.11 -12.28
C GLU A 38 6.99 -5.30 -11.49
N LEU A 39 5.89 -5.73 -12.13
CA LEU A 39 4.65 -6.09 -11.43
C LEU A 39 4.86 -7.29 -10.50
N GLU A 40 5.55 -8.33 -10.97
CA GLU A 40 5.89 -9.52 -10.18
C GLU A 40 6.74 -9.15 -8.96
N ALA A 41 7.76 -8.31 -9.15
CA ALA A 41 8.61 -7.82 -8.06
C ALA A 41 7.81 -7.02 -6.99
N LEU A 42 6.68 -6.43 -7.37
CA LEU A 42 5.78 -5.71 -6.46
C LEU A 42 4.67 -6.59 -5.86
N GLY A 43 4.59 -7.87 -6.25
CA GLY A 43 3.52 -8.80 -5.88
C GLY A 43 2.16 -8.49 -6.51
N LEU A 44 2.16 -7.85 -7.69
CA LEU A 44 0.98 -7.37 -8.41
C LEU A 44 0.69 -8.18 -9.69
N ASP A 45 1.04 -9.46 -9.70
CA ASP A 45 0.93 -10.39 -10.84
C ASP A 45 -0.11 -11.51 -10.60
N ALA A 46 -0.52 -11.73 -9.35
CA ALA A 46 -1.20 -12.95 -8.93
C ALA A 46 -2.70 -13.06 -9.28
N ARG A 47 -3.30 -12.14 -10.05
CA ARG A 47 -4.74 -12.15 -10.35
C ARG A 47 -5.02 -12.53 -11.82
N PRO A 48 -5.40 -13.80 -12.10
CA PRO A 48 -5.75 -14.24 -13.45
C PRO A 48 -6.84 -13.37 -14.07
N GLY A 49 -6.59 -12.86 -15.28
CA GLY A 49 -7.55 -12.06 -16.03
C GLY A 49 -7.66 -10.58 -15.62
N ALA A 50 -6.95 -10.13 -14.59
CA ALA A 50 -6.88 -8.71 -14.26
C ALA A 50 -5.89 -7.98 -15.17
N ARG A 51 -6.24 -6.77 -15.62
CA ARG A 51 -5.30 -5.95 -16.40
C ARG A 51 -4.26 -5.32 -15.48
N PRO A 52 -2.98 -5.22 -15.89
CA PRO A 52 -1.94 -4.56 -15.13
C PRO A 52 -2.31 -3.16 -14.62
N GLU A 53 -3.00 -2.36 -15.45
CA GLU A 53 -3.39 -1.01 -15.03
C GLU A 53 -4.46 -1.03 -13.93
N GLU A 54 -5.33 -2.03 -13.89
CA GLU A 54 -6.34 -2.18 -12.84
C GLU A 54 -5.69 -2.57 -11.51
N LEU A 55 -4.69 -3.45 -11.55
CA LEU A 55 -3.91 -3.85 -10.38
C LEU A 55 -3.18 -2.65 -9.77
N LEU A 56 -2.53 -1.83 -10.61
CA LEU A 56 -1.83 -0.63 -10.17
C LEU A 56 -2.77 0.46 -9.66
N ARG A 57 -3.93 0.68 -10.30
CA ARG A 57 -4.93 1.63 -9.81
C ARG A 57 -5.46 1.21 -8.43
N ALA A 58 -5.79 -0.06 -8.25
CA ALA A 58 -6.23 -0.58 -6.95
C ALA A 58 -5.14 -0.42 -5.86
N ALA A 59 -3.86 -0.66 -6.22
CA ALA A 59 -2.75 -0.43 -5.30
C ALA A 59 -2.60 1.07 -4.94
N LEU A 60 -2.75 1.98 -5.90
CA LEU A 60 -2.72 3.42 -5.66
C LEU A 60 -3.88 3.89 -4.75
N GLU A 61 -5.08 3.33 -4.94
CA GLU A 61 -6.22 3.58 -4.07
C GLU A 61 -5.95 3.13 -2.63
N GLN A 62 -5.29 1.99 -2.44
CA GLN A 62 -4.84 1.52 -1.12
C GLN A 62 -3.87 2.54 -0.48
N ILE A 63 -2.87 3.03 -1.22
CA ILE A 63 -1.93 4.04 -0.71
C ILE A 63 -2.68 5.29 -0.25
N GLU A 64 -3.59 5.80 -1.07
CA GLU A 64 -4.35 7.01 -0.74
C GLU A 64 -5.26 6.79 0.47
N ALA A 65 -5.91 5.62 0.57
CA ALA A 65 -6.72 5.26 1.75
C ALA A 65 -5.86 5.25 3.03
N ARG A 66 -4.67 4.61 2.98
CA ARG A 66 -3.76 4.57 4.13
C ARG A 66 -3.22 5.95 4.49
N ARG A 67 -2.91 6.80 3.51
CA ARG A 67 -2.50 8.19 3.75
C ARG A 67 -3.57 8.99 4.48
N ARG A 68 -4.83 8.88 4.04
CA ARG A 68 -5.96 9.57 4.69
C ARG A 68 -6.13 9.13 6.14
N LEU A 69 -6.05 7.83 6.42
CA LEU A 69 -6.12 7.32 7.80
C LEU A 69 -4.95 7.83 8.64
N LEU A 70 -3.73 7.85 8.08
CA LEU A 70 -2.55 8.36 8.78
C LEU A 70 -2.69 9.85 9.10
N ASP A 71 -3.32 10.63 8.22
CA ASP A 71 -3.53 12.07 8.37
C ASP A 71 -4.69 12.41 9.33
N ALA A 72 -5.77 11.63 9.32
CA ALA A 72 -6.98 11.83 10.13
C ALA A 72 -6.72 11.85 11.65
N SER A 73 -5.64 11.22 12.11
CA SER A 73 -5.21 11.24 13.53
C SER A 73 -6.24 10.65 14.50
N ASP A 74 -7.08 9.72 14.02
CA ASP A 74 -8.19 9.09 14.74
C ASP A 74 -7.90 7.64 15.21
N ASP A 75 -6.62 7.25 15.23
CA ASP A 75 -6.13 5.92 15.65
C ASP A 75 -6.62 4.72 14.81
N GLN A 76 -7.17 4.98 13.61
CA GLN A 76 -7.55 3.93 12.67
C GLN A 76 -6.38 3.41 11.82
N TYR A 77 -5.37 4.24 11.54
CA TYR A 77 -4.20 3.81 10.80
C TYR A 77 -3.43 2.70 11.54
N GLY A 78 -2.98 1.69 10.78
CA GLY A 78 -2.22 0.57 11.32
C GLY A 78 -3.10 -0.48 12.00
N ARG A 79 -4.38 -0.60 11.60
CA ARG A 79 -5.29 -1.68 11.98
C ARG A 79 -5.66 -2.51 10.76
N CYS A 80 -5.91 -3.80 10.98
CA CYS A 80 -6.42 -4.68 9.95
C CYS A 80 -7.86 -4.31 9.59
N ASP A 81 -8.13 -4.14 8.29
CA ASP A 81 -9.45 -3.78 7.76
C ASP A 81 -10.52 -4.87 7.99
N VAL A 82 -10.10 -6.12 8.30
CA VAL A 82 -11.01 -7.26 8.51
C VAL A 82 -11.38 -7.45 9.97
N CYS A 83 -10.39 -7.45 10.88
CA CYS A 83 -10.61 -7.77 12.30
C CYS A 83 -10.26 -6.65 13.28
N GLY A 84 -9.79 -5.50 12.80
CA GLY A 84 -9.43 -4.34 13.62
C GLY A 84 -8.17 -4.52 14.47
N VAL A 85 -7.51 -5.69 14.40
CA VAL A 85 -6.29 -5.96 15.16
C VAL A 85 -5.19 -5.01 14.71
N ASP A 86 -4.41 -4.62 15.69
CA ASP A 86 -3.22 -3.80 15.53
C ASP A 86 -2.19 -4.47 14.63
N LEU A 87 -1.74 -3.74 13.60
CA LEU A 87 -0.55 -4.09 12.85
C LEU A 87 0.68 -3.61 13.65
N GLU A 88 1.69 -4.47 13.70
CA GLU A 88 2.93 -4.16 14.42
C GLU A 88 3.67 -3.01 13.75
N LEU A 89 4.25 -2.10 14.56
CA LEU A 89 4.99 -0.96 14.03
C LEU A 89 6.19 -1.39 13.19
N ALA A 90 6.86 -2.50 13.55
CA ALA A 90 7.96 -3.04 12.76
C ALA A 90 7.48 -3.42 11.34
N ALA A 91 6.36 -4.14 11.24
CA ALA A 91 5.75 -4.50 9.97
C ALA A 91 5.31 -3.26 9.17
N LEU A 92 4.74 -2.25 9.82
CA LEU A 92 4.36 -0.98 9.18
C LEU A 92 5.57 -0.13 8.75
N GLY A 93 6.72 -0.30 9.40
CA GLY A 93 7.97 0.34 9.00
C GLY A 93 8.49 -0.20 7.66
N GLU A 94 8.25 -1.48 7.39
CA GLU A 94 8.60 -2.14 6.12
C GLU A 94 7.51 -1.97 5.06
N LEU A 95 6.25 -2.14 5.46
CA LEU A 95 5.06 -2.14 4.62
C LEU A 95 4.01 -1.13 5.16
N PRO A 96 4.24 0.19 5.02
CA PRO A 96 3.33 1.19 5.54
C PRO A 96 1.95 1.19 4.86
N TRP A 97 1.83 0.54 3.70
CA TRP A 97 0.55 0.36 3.00
C TRP A 97 -0.24 -0.87 3.45
N ALA A 98 0.27 -1.67 4.39
CA ALA A 98 -0.42 -2.84 4.89
C ALA A 98 -1.80 -2.47 5.47
N ASP A 99 -2.84 -3.14 4.98
CA ASP A 99 -4.22 -2.98 5.40
C ASP A 99 -4.77 -4.24 6.11
N ARG A 100 -3.97 -5.32 6.17
CA ARG A 100 -4.37 -6.60 6.74
C ARG A 100 -3.27 -7.22 7.59
N CYS A 101 -3.67 -7.90 8.66
CA CYS A 101 -2.76 -8.70 9.47
C CYS A 101 -2.39 -10.00 8.75
N GLN A 102 -1.33 -10.67 9.20
CA GLN A 102 -0.86 -11.94 8.63
C GLN A 102 -1.98 -13.00 8.49
N ARG A 103 -2.91 -13.06 9.46
CA ARG A 103 -4.07 -13.97 9.40
C ARG A 103 -5.03 -13.71 8.23
N HIS A 104 -5.10 -12.49 7.74
CA HIS A 104 -6.03 -12.06 6.68
C HIS A 104 -5.31 -11.65 5.39
N MET A 105 -4.01 -11.88 5.26
CA MET A 105 -3.22 -11.51 4.08
C MET A 105 -3.75 -12.17 2.79
N PHE A 106 -4.38 -13.35 2.91
CA PHE A 106 -4.94 -14.13 1.81
C PHE A 106 -6.48 -14.21 1.81
N ALA A 107 -7.13 -13.46 2.69
CA ALA A 107 -8.59 -13.51 2.88
C ALA A 107 -9.38 -12.72 1.83
#